data_AF-A0A1Q5M158-F1
#
_entry.id   AF-A0A1Q5M158-F1
#
_cell.length_a   1.000
_cell.length_b   1.000
_cell.length_c   1.000
_cell.angle_alpha   90.00
_cell.angle_beta   90.00
_cell.angle_gamma   90.00
#
_symmetry.space_group_name_H-M   'P 1'
#
loop_
_entity.id
_entity.type
_entity.pdbx_description
1 polymer ?
#
loop_
_entity_poly.entity_id
_entity_poly.type
_entity_poly.pdbx_seq_one_letter_code
_entity_poly.pdbx_strand_id
1 'polypeptide(L)'
;MRTQREDPFAEAAAEARRELVREIAAGGDLQDPAWRAAFEEVPRHLFVPYFYIGVMGGYERLWCEDPDPDRRRRWLEGAYLDRPLATHVRDGELVSSASQPSLMAGMLHALDVRDGDSVLEIGAGTGYNAALLAHRLGDERVTTVDLDEDITEAARAHLAAAGYHPVVVTGDGARGCPPRAPFDAVIATCAVASVPPAWLAQCRPGARILAPLSTGLIRLRVRDAEHAEGRFLHTSAYFVPLRGGGGGSPAPVVHTGGLPRRATDNELFRFLLTLTAGSLDPHEAYALWQRERRPARERFGVTVSGEHQWAWLDEPEGPYSWPLGSPAS
;
A
#
# COMPACT_ATOMS: atom_id res chain seq x y z
N MET A 1 23.53 18.00 23.35
CA MET A 1 22.12 18.07 23.77
C MET A 1 21.34 18.85 22.71
N ARG A 2 20.70 18.18 21.75
CA ARG A 2 19.67 18.82 20.92
C ARG A 2 18.42 18.86 21.80
N THR A 3 17.96 20.04 22.15
CA THR A 3 16.66 20.26 22.78
C THR A 3 15.61 19.61 21.88
N GLN A 4 14.91 18.57 22.36
CA GLN A 4 13.70 18.08 21.70
C GLN A 4 12.77 19.29 21.60
N ARG A 5 12.57 19.78 20.38
CA ARG A 5 11.67 20.91 20.13
C ARG A 5 10.28 20.37 20.47
N GLU A 6 9.67 20.86 21.55
CA GLU A 6 8.32 20.45 21.93
C GLU A 6 7.39 20.66 20.72
N ASP A 7 6.60 19.63 20.40
CA ASP A 7 5.64 19.68 19.30
C ASP A 7 4.51 20.66 19.68
N PRO A 8 4.41 21.82 19.01
CA PRO A 8 3.42 22.83 19.36
C PRO A 8 1.99 22.40 19.01
N PHE A 9 1.81 21.29 18.28
CA PHE A 9 0.52 20.77 17.86
C PHE A 9 0.06 19.59 18.72
N ALA A 10 0.84 19.14 19.71
CA ALA A 10 0.65 17.85 20.39
C ALA A 10 -0.78 17.63 20.92
N GLU A 11 -1.37 18.63 21.59
CA GLU A 11 -2.71 18.52 22.17
C GLU A 11 -3.80 18.44 21.09
N ALA A 12 -3.81 19.39 20.15
CA ALA A 12 -4.78 19.41 19.05
C ALA A 12 -4.62 18.19 18.12
N ALA A 13 -3.39 17.73 17.90
CA ALA A 13 -3.08 16.54 17.14
C ALA A 13 -3.59 15.28 17.85
N ALA A 14 -3.49 15.21 19.18
CA ALA A 14 -4.00 14.08 19.94
C ALA A 14 -5.54 14.00 19.87
N GLU A 15 -6.23 15.14 19.88
CA GLU A 15 -7.68 15.18 19.67
C GLU A 15 -8.08 14.72 18.26
N ALA A 16 -7.49 15.30 17.23
CA ALA A 16 -7.76 14.93 15.84
C ALA A 16 -7.43 13.44 15.56
N ARG A 17 -6.34 12.93 16.15
CA ARG A 17 -5.98 11.51 16.05
C ARG A 17 -7.01 10.59 16.70
N ARG A 18 -7.52 10.93 17.88
CA ARG A 18 -8.60 10.16 18.54
C ARG A 18 -9.88 10.18 17.74
N GLU A 19 -10.19 11.26 17.04
CA GLU A 19 -11.35 11.32 16.15
C GLU A 19 -11.17 10.41 14.93
N LEU A 20 -10.03 10.49 14.25
CA LEU A 20 -9.69 9.59 13.14
C LEU A 20 -9.78 8.12 13.56
N VAL A 21 -9.20 7.74 14.71
CA VAL A 21 -9.27 6.35 15.19
C VAL A 21 -10.71 5.91 15.45
N ARG A 22 -11.54 6.77 16.03
CA ARG A 22 -12.97 6.48 16.24
C ARG A 22 -13.71 6.28 14.92
N GLU A 23 -13.42 7.11 13.91
CA GLU A 23 -13.99 7.01 12.57
C GLU A 23 -13.63 5.66 11.92
N ILE A 24 -12.33 5.32 11.88
CA ILE A 24 -11.84 4.06 11.31
C ILE A 24 -12.46 2.85 12.04
N ALA A 25 -12.52 2.90 13.38
CA ALA A 25 -13.10 1.84 14.18
C ALA A 25 -14.61 1.65 13.94
N ALA A 26 -15.35 2.75 13.74
CA ALA A 26 -16.77 2.70 13.40
C ALA A 26 -17.01 2.11 11.98
N GLY A 27 -16.03 2.24 11.09
CA GLY A 27 -16.02 1.60 9.77
C GLY A 27 -15.78 0.08 9.78
N GLY A 28 -15.40 -0.50 10.94
CA GLY A 28 -15.18 -1.93 11.11
C GLY A 28 -13.70 -2.35 11.17
N ASP A 29 -12.75 -1.44 10.91
CA ASP A 29 -11.31 -1.68 11.05
C ASP A 29 -10.83 -1.46 12.50
N LEU A 30 -9.53 -1.68 12.76
CA LEU A 30 -8.90 -1.51 14.10
C LEU A 30 -9.60 -2.28 15.24
N GLN A 31 -10.09 -3.49 14.95
CA GLN A 31 -10.64 -4.41 15.96
C GLN A 31 -9.55 -5.02 16.83
N ASP A 32 -8.34 -5.15 16.29
CA ASP A 32 -7.16 -5.57 17.06
C ASP A 32 -6.70 -4.40 17.97
N PRO A 33 -6.70 -4.58 19.30
CA PRO A 33 -6.28 -3.55 20.24
C PRO A 33 -4.84 -3.07 20.02
N ALA A 34 -3.95 -3.94 19.57
CA ALA A 34 -2.55 -3.58 19.33
C ALA A 34 -2.42 -2.63 18.14
N TRP A 35 -3.19 -2.86 17.07
CA TRP A 35 -3.26 -1.94 15.94
C TRP A 35 -3.97 -0.64 16.30
N ARG A 36 -5.05 -0.70 17.09
CA ARG A 36 -5.71 0.51 17.59
C ARG A 36 -4.72 1.38 18.37
N ALA A 37 -3.96 0.79 19.30
CA ALA A 37 -2.96 1.51 20.08
C ALA A 37 -1.91 2.20 19.18
N ALA A 38 -1.40 1.50 18.16
CA ALA A 38 -0.47 2.10 17.20
C ALA A 38 -1.03 3.36 16.53
N PHE A 39 -2.30 3.33 16.08
CA PHE A 39 -2.92 4.51 15.48
C PHE A 39 -3.27 5.61 16.50
N GLU A 40 -3.51 5.27 17.77
CA GLU A 40 -3.75 6.23 18.86
C GLU A 40 -2.48 6.91 19.37
N GLU A 41 -1.31 6.30 19.15
CA GLU A 41 -0.03 6.79 19.66
C GLU A 41 0.87 7.40 18.58
N VAL A 42 0.90 6.85 17.37
CA VAL A 42 1.78 7.36 16.29
C VAL A 42 1.25 8.71 15.76
N PRO A 43 2.03 9.81 15.88
CA PRO A 43 1.58 11.14 15.51
C PRO A 43 1.66 11.36 13.98
N ARG A 44 0.63 10.94 13.24
CA ARG A 44 0.56 11.05 11.76
C ARG A 44 1.00 12.41 11.18
N HIS A 45 0.70 13.52 11.85
CA HIS A 45 1.07 14.86 11.40
C HIS A 45 2.59 15.08 11.30
N LEU A 46 3.42 14.37 12.08
CA LEU A 46 4.88 14.43 11.95
C LEU A 46 5.40 13.80 10.66
N PHE A 47 4.63 12.91 10.05
CA PHE A 47 4.95 12.24 8.78
C PHE A 47 4.39 12.99 7.57
N VAL A 48 3.57 14.02 7.79
CA VAL A 48 2.93 14.78 6.71
C VAL A 48 3.14 16.28 6.97
N PRO A 49 4.40 16.78 6.93
CA PRO A 49 4.70 18.18 7.22
C PRO A 49 4.02 19.15 6.24
N TYR A 50 3.64 18.65 5.05
CA TYR A 50 2.82 19.35 4.09
C TYR A 50 2.06 18.36 3.20
N PHE A 51 0.98 18.84 2.58
CA PHE A 51 0.27 18.14 1.51
C PHE A 51 -0.43 19.13 0.58
N TYR A 52 -0.85 18.65 -0.58
CA TYR A 52 -1.55 19.43 -1.59
C TYR A 52 -3.05 19.10 -1.59
N ILE A 53 -3.88 20.14 -1.72
CA ILE A 53 -5.32 20.02 -1.94
C ILE A 53 -5.69 20.62 -3.30
N GLY A 54 -6.65 20.01 -3.98
CA GLY A 54 -7.20 20.56 -5.22
C GLY A 54 -8.03 21.80 -4.94
N VAL A 55 -7.81 22.87 -5.70
CA VAL A 55 -8.59 24.10 -5.67
C VAL A 55 -8.95 24.50 -7.11
N MET A 56 -9.92 25.40 -7.28
CA MET A 56 -10.22 25.92 -8.62
C MET A 56 -8.96 26.56 -9.24
N GLY A 57 -8.52 26.02 -10.37
CA GLY A 57 -7.35 26.51 -11.11
C GLY A 57 -6.01 25.90 -10.69
N GLY A 58 -5.96 24.90 -9.80
CA GLY A 58 -4.70 24.20 -9.49
C GLY A 58 -4.68 23.49 -8.14
N TYR A 59 -3.53 23.55 -7.46
CA TYR A 59 -3.32 22.95 -6.15
C TYR A 59 -2.86 24.00 -5.14
N GLU A 60 -3.36 23.89 -3.92
CA GLU A 60 -2.91 24.66 -2.76
C GLU A 60 -2.07 23.76 -1.84
N ARG A 61 -0.90 24.25 -1.39
CA ARG A 61 -0.10 23.56 -0.37
C ARG A 61 -0.52 23.99 1.03
N LEU A 62 -0.88 23.02 1.88
CA LEU A 62 -1.03 23.19 3.31
C LEU A 62 0.19 22.60 4.01
N TRP A 63 0.74 23.29 5.02
CA TRP A 63 2.00 22.93 5.67
C TRP A 63 2.07 23.41 7.12
N CYS A 64 2.87 22.72 7.94
CA CYS A 64 2.94 22.95 9.38
C CYS A 64 3.59 24.29 9.79
N GLU A 65 4.46 24.84 8.94
CA GLU A 65 5.19 26.09 9.20
C GLU A 65 4.54 27.33 8.55
N ASP A 66 3.28 27.22 8.12
CA ASP A 66 2.55 28.36 7.53
C ASP A 66 2.50 29.54 8.50
N PRO A 67 2.76 30.80 8.09
CA PRO A 67 2.65 31.96 8.98
C PRO A 67 1.22 32.18 9.48
N ASP A 68 0.19 31.79 8.72
CA ASP A 68 -1.21 31.96 9.08
C ASP A 68 -1.67 30.83 10.03
N PRO A 69 -2.09 31.13 11.27
CA PRO A 69 -2.57 30.14 12.23
C PRO A 69 -3.78 29.34 11.72
N ASP A 70 -4.65 29.94 10.91
CA ASP A 70 -5.83 29.26 10.39
C ASP A 70 -5.45 28.23 9.31
N ARG A 71 -4.43 28.53 8.50
CA ARG A 71 -3.84 27.58 7.55
C ARG A 71 -3.13 26.43 8.26
N ARG A 72 -2.41 26.69 9.35
CA ARG A 72 -1.79 25.63 10.18
C ARG A 72 -2.85 24.71 10.79
N ARG A 73 -3.96 25.26 11.29
CA ARG A 73 -5.09 24.45 11.79
C ARG A 73 -5.69 23.56 10.69
N ARG A 74 -5.96 24.11 9.50
CA ARG A 74 -6.43 23.35 8.33
C ARG A 74 -5.47 22.25 7.91
N TRP A 75 -4.16 22.49 7.97
CA TRP A 75 -3.14 21.47 7.73
C TRP A 75 -3.28 20.33 8.75
N LEU A 76 -3.34 20.65 10.05
CA LEU A 76 -3.39 19.65 11.11
C LEU A 76 -4.66 18.80 11.03
N GLU A 77 -5.82 19.42 10.87
CA GLU A 77 -7.10 18.72 10.64
C GLU A 77 -7.01 17.82 9.40
N GLY A 78 -6.48 18.35 8.30
CA GLY A 78 -6.32 17.61 7.05
C GLY A 78 -5.39 16.39 7.15
N ALA A 79 -4.33 16.48 7.98
CA ALA A 79 -3.42 15.36 8.25
C ALA A 79 -4.11 14.18 8.94
N TYR A 80 -5.26 14.42 9.59
CA TYR A 80 -6.05 13.40 10.28
C TYR A 80 -7.38 13.07 9.59
N LEU A 81 -7.59 13.51 8.35
CA LEU A 81 -8.72 13.02 7.54
C LEU A 81 -8.46 11.60 7.03
N ASP A 82 -9.52 10.78 6.98
CA ASP A 82 -9.48 9.45 6.38
C ASP A 82 -9.51 9.49 4.85
N ARG A 83 -8.44 10.05 4.25
CA ARG A 83 -8.26 10.12 2.80
C ARG A 83 -6.78 10.06 2.43
N PRO A 84 -6.43 9.67 1.20
CA PRO A 84 -5.06 9.80 0.74
C PRO A 84 -4.67 11.29 0.63
N LEU A 85 -3.43 11.60 0.98
CA LEU A 85 -2.88 12.97 0.91
C LEU A 85 -1.73 13.00 -0.08
N ALA A 86 -1.80 13.89 -1.07
CA ALA A 86 -0.71 14.10 -2.01
C ALA A 86 0.47 14.80 -1.31
N THR A 87 1.59 14.11 -1.15
CA THR A 87 2.77 14.62 -0.42
C THR A 87 3.89 15.04 -1.35
N HIS A 88 3.99 14.44 -2.54
CA HIS A 88 4.94 14.87 -3.58
C HIS A 88 4.29 14.88 -4.95
N VAL A 89 4.36 16.03 -5.63
CA VAL A 89 3.93 16.20 -7.01
C VAL A 89 5.13 16.73 -7.80
N ARG A 90 5.50 16.06 -8.90
CA ARG A 90 6.58 16.47 -9.82
C ARG A 90 5.99 16.54 -11.23
N ASP A 91 6.18 17.67 -11.91
CA ASP A 91 5.65 17.92 -13.26
C ASP A 91 4.14 17.68 -13.42
N GLY A 92 3.36 17.88 -12.34
CA GLY A 92 1.92 17.65 -12.31
C GLY A 92 1.50 16.20 -12.04
N GLU A 93 2.46 15.26 -11.94
CA GLU A 93 2.21 13.87 -11.57
C GLU A 93 2.42 13.62 -10.08
N LEU A 94 1.56 12.79 -9.49
CA LEU A 94 1.68 12.36 -8.09
C LEU A 94 2.84 11.37 -7.97
N VAL A 95 3.92 11.81 -7.33
CA VAL A 95 5.13 10.99 -7.10
C VAL A 95 4.98 10.14 -5.84
N SER A 96 4.43 10.72 -4.78
CA SER A 96 4.23 10.08 -3.48
C SER A 96 2.97 10.63 -2.79
N SER A 97 2.30 9.76 -2.03
CA SER A 97 1.14 10.10 -1.22
C SER A 97 1.21 9.41 0.13
N ALA A 98 0.74 10.06 1.18
CA ALA A 98 0.38 9.36 2.41
C ALA A 98 -0.94 8.62 2.16
N SER A 99 -0.94 7.30 2.32
CA SER A 99 -2.11 6.45 2.08
C SER A 99 -3.28 6.81 3.01
N GLN A 100 -4.48 6.43 2.58
CA GLN A 100 -5.69 6.53 3.41
C GLN A 100 -5.53 5.68 4.69
N PRO A 101 -5.77 6.26 5.88
CA PRO A 101 -5.63 5.57 7.17
C PRO A 101 -6.43 4.29 7.30
N SER A 102 -7.72 4.28 6.96
CA SER A 102 -8.59 3.10 7.06
C SER A 102 -8.11 1.96 6.16
N LEU A 103 -7.77 2.27 4.91
CA LEU A 103 -7.16 1.30 3.99
C LEU A 103 -5.88 0.69 4.58
N MET A 104 -5.03 1.52 5.19
CA MET A 104 -3.79 1.04 5.81
C MET A 104 -4.06 0.19 7.06
N ALA A 105 -5.05 0.56 7.88
CA ALA A 105 -5.49 -0.24 9.01
C ALA A 105 -6.00 -1.63 8.56
N GLY A 106 -6.82 -1.67 7.49
CA GLY A 106 -7.29 -2.91 6.88
C GLY A 106 -6.16 -3.76 6.31
N MET A 107 -5.15 -3.14 5.68
CA MET A 107 -3.95 -3.83 5.18
C MET A 107 -3.12 -4.42 6.32
N LEU A 108 -2.85 -3.65 7.38
CA LEU A 108 -2.09 -4.12 8.55
C LEU A 108 -2.82 -5.25 9.29
N HIS A 109 -4.15 -5.17 9.39
CA HIS A 109 -4.96 -6.27 9.91
C HIS A 109 -4.87 -7.51 9.02
N ALA A 110 -5.02 -7.35 7.71
CA ALA A 110 -4.98 -8.45 6.74
C ALA A 110 -3.60 -9.13 6.64
N LEU A 111 -2.52 -8.39 6.93
CA LEU A 111 -1.15 -8.89 7.00
C LEU A 111 -0.99 -9.95 8.09
N ASP A 112 -1.83 -9.93 9.14
CA ASP A 112 -1.92 -10.97 10.17
C ASP A 112 -0.55 -11.30 10.81
N VAL A 113 0.19 -10.24 11.16
CA VAL A 113 1.47 -10.33 11.86
C VAL A 113 1.28 -10.74 13.32
N ARG A 114 2.29 -11.41 13.86
CA ARG A 114 2.36 -11.85 15.25
C ARG A 114 3.52 -11.17 15.95
N ASP A 115 3.47 -11.16 17.27
CA ASP A 115 4.59 -10.71 18.10
C ASP A 115 5.87 -11.45 17.71
N GLY A 116 6.93 -10.71 17.41
CA GLY A 116 8.22 -11.25 17.00
C GLY A 116 8.40 -11.47 15.49
N ASP A 117 7.37 -11.30 14.67
CA ASP A 117 7.48 -11.35 13.20
C ASP A 117 8.41 -10.23 12.70
N SER A 118 9.25 -10.54 11.72
CA SER A 118 10.06 -9.57 10.97
C SER A 118 9.33 -9.17 9.68
N VAL A 119 9.17 -7.87 9.44
CA VAL A 119 8.41 -7.34 8.30
C VAL A 119 9.28 -6.54 7.35
N LEU A 120 9.12 -6.81 6.06
CA LEU A 120 9.60 -5.98 4.97
C LEU A 120 8.44 -5.14 4.41
N GLU A 121 8.55 -3.82 4.51
CA GLU A 121 7.71 -2.88 3.82
C GLU A 121 8.36 -2.44 2.50
N ILE A 122 7.58 -2.45 1.41
CA ILE A 122 7.97 -1.91 0.10
C ILE A 122 7.18 -0.63 -0.16
N GLY A 123 7.89 0.50 -0.26
CA GLY A 123 7.32 1.84 -0.38
C GLY A 123 7.32 2.58 0.95
N ALA A 124 8.49 2.99 1.45
CA ALA A 124 8.58 3.73 2.72
C ALA A 124 7.74 5.02 2.70
N GLY A 125 7.69 5.72 1.56
CA GLY A 125 6.92 6.94 1.41
C GLY A 125 7.24 7.95 2.51
N THR A 126 6.23 8.37 3.28
CA THR A 126 6.46 9.31 4.39
C THR A 126 7.08 8.68 5.63
N GLY A 127 7.09 7.34 5.74
CA GLY A 127 7.51 6.59 6.93
C GLY A 127 6.38 6.29 7.92
N TYR A 128 5.14 6.74 7.68
CA TYR A 128 4.05 6.57 8.64
C TYR A 128 3.69 5.10 8.90
N ASN A 129 3.59 4.29 7.84
CA ASN A 129 3.26 2.87 7.99
C ASN A 129 4.43 2.07 8.61
N ALA A 130 5.68 2.40 8.28
CA ALA A 130 6.86 1.90 9.01
C ALA A 130 6.79 2.19 10.51
N ALA A 131 6.32 3.38 10.91
CA ALA A 131 6.16 3.74 12.33
C ALA A 131 5.06 2.91 13.01
N LEU A 132 3.94 2.66 12.34
CA LEU A 132 2.86 1.79 12.84
C LEU A 132 3.37 0.36 13.03
N LEU A 133 4.12 -0.18 12.07
CA LEU A 133 4.76 -1.49 12.16
C LEU A 133 5.78 -1.53 13.32
N ALA A 134 6.60 -0.49 13.47
CA ALA A 134 7.62 -0.42 14.49
C ALA A 134 7.02 -0.30 15.90
N HIS A 135 5.93 0.45 16.06
CA HIS A 135 5.15 0.47 17.30
C HIS A 135 4.62 -0.93 17.64
N ARG A 136 4.10 -1.65 16.65
CA ARG A 136 3.53 -2.99 16.84
C ARG A 136 4.57 -4.08 17.13
N LEU A 137 5.72 -4.04 16.48
CA LEU A 137 6.68 -5.16 16.41
C LEU A 137 8.06 -4.86 17.01
N GLY A 138 8.37 -3.59 17.26
CA GLY A 138 9.72 -3.12 17.59
C GLY A 138 10.51 -2.69 16.35
N ASP A 139 11.35 -1.67 16.51
CA ASP A 139 12.18 -1.09 15.44
C ASP A 139 13.04 -2.14 14.72
N GLU A 140 13.64 -3.07 15.47
CA GLU A 140 14.57 -4.06 14.92
C GLU A 140 13.90 -5.07 13.97
N ARG A 141 12.57 -5.18 14.06
CA ARG A 141 11.75 -6.10 13.26
C ARG A 141 11.23 -5.50 11.97
N VAL A 142 11.41 -4.20 11.77
CA VAL A 142 10.87 -3.50 10.60
C VAL A 142 12.01 -3.06 9.68
N THR A 143 11.88 -3.43 8.42
CA THR A 143 12.71 -2.92 7.33
C THR A 143 11.77 -2.30 6.30
N THR A 144 12.02 -1.07 5.90
CA THR A 144 11.24 -0.38 4.87
C THR A 144 12.15 0.09 3.74
N VAL A 145 11.70 -0.09 2.50
CA VAL A 145 12.49 0.19 1.28
C VAL A 145 11.77 1.22 0.44
N ASP A 146 12.49 2.22 -0.06
CA ASP A 146 11.99 3.12 -1.11
C ASP A 146 13.10 3.40 -2.13
N LEU A 147 12.71 3.72 -3.37
CA LEU A 147 13.62 3.89 -4.49
C LEU A 147 14.35 5.25 -4.42
N ASP A 148 13.67 6.28 -3.93
CA ASP A 148 14.15 7.67 -3.98
C ASP A 148 14.87 8.04 -2.67
N GLU A 149 16.11 8.53 -2.78
CA GLU A 149 16.94 8.89 -1.63
C GLU A 149 16.31 10.02 -0.80
N ASP A 150 15.72 11.03 -1.45
CA ASP A 150 15.07 12.17 -0.77
C ASP A 150 13.88 11.68 0.08
N ILE A 151 13.13 10.71 -0.44
CA ILE A 151 12.01 10.08 0.28
C ILE A 151 12.53 9.33 1.50
N THR A 152 13.59 8.52 1.33
CA THR A 152 14.13 7.74 2.46
C THR A 152 14.74 8.63 3.55
N GLU A 153 15.43 9.71 3.20
CA GLU A 153 15.96 10.65 4.18
C GLU A 153 14.85 11.40 4.92
N ALA A 154 13.81 11.85 4.21
CA ALA A 154 12.63 12.43 4.84
C ALA A 154 11.94 11.44 5.79
N ALA A 155 11.76 10.19 5.37
CA ALA A 155 11.18 9.13 6.20
C ALA A 155 12.01 8.89 7.48
N ARG A 156 13.35 8.80 7.37
CA ARG A 156 14.25 8.68 8.54
C ARG A 156 14.07 9.84 9.51
N ALA A 157 13.94 11.07 8.99
CA ALA A 157 13.73 12.25 9.81
C ALA A 157 12.36 12.24 10.53
N HIS A 158 11.28 11.89 9.83
CA HIS A 158 9.94 11.79 10.45
C HIS A 158 9.88 10.69 11.50
N LEU A 159 10.44 9.51 11.20
CA LEU A 159 10.52 8.37 12.12
C LEU A 159 11.28 8.78 13.40
N ALA A 160 12.45 9.39 13.26
CA ALA A 160 13.23 9.85 14.40
C ALA A 160 12.51 10.94 15.22
N ALA A 161 11.78 11.85 14.56
CA ALA A 161 10.96 12.86 15.25
C ALA A 161 9.81 12.23 16.04
N ALA A 162 9.25 11.12 15.55
CA ALA A 162 8.21 10.35 16.23
C ALA A 162 8.76 9.31 17.24
N GLY A 163 10.09 9.17 17.36
CA GLY A 163 10.75 8.25 18.30
C GLY A 163 10.94 6.82 17.81
N TYR A 164 10.80 6.58 16.50
CA TYR A 164 10.98 5.26 15.88
C TYR A 164 12.27 5.22 15.07
N HIS A 165 12.95 4.07 15.09
CA HIS A 165 14.22 3.85 14.39
C HIS A 165 14.28 2.52 13.63
N PRO A 166 13.25 2.14 12.84
CA PRO A 166 13.35 0.97 11.98
C PRO A 166 14.40 1.22 10.89
N VAL A 167 14.81 0.14 10.22
CA VAL A 167 15.80 0.27 9.14
C VAL A 167 15.13 0.76 7.87
N VAL A 168 15.52 1.94 7.42
CA VAL A 168 15.10 2.54 6.15
C VAL A 168 16.19 2.32 5.11
N VAL A 169 15.85 1.71 3.98
CA VAL A 169 16.78 1.37 2.89
C VAL A 169 16.41 2.13 1.62
N THR A 170 17.40 2.77 1.01
CA THR A 170 17.28 3.34 -0.32
C THR A 170 17.65 2.28 -1.35
N GLY A 171 16.71 1.87 -2.18
CA GLY A 171 16.92 0.80 -3.15
C GLY A 171 15.66 0.37 -3.89
N ASP A 172 15.84 -0.49 -4.89
CA ASP A 172 14.74 -1.03 -5.67
C ASP A 172 13.92 -2.04 -4.83
N GLY A 173 12.69 -1.67 -4.50
CA GLY A 173 11.75 -2.50 -3.75
C GLY A 173 11.46 -3.86 -4.39
N ALA A 174 11.58 -4.00 -5.71
CA ALA A 174 11.44 -5.30 -6.38
C ALA A 174 12.54 -6.29 -5.97
N ARG A 175 13.68 -5.80 -5.48
CA ARG A 175 14.82 -6.61 -5.01
C ARG A 175 14.72 -6.93 -3.51
N GLY A 176 13.76 -6.36 -2.79
CA GLY A 176 13.62 -6.50 -1.34
C GLY A 176 14.84 -5.98 -0.57
N CYS A 177 15.19 -6.64 0.53
CA CYS A 177 16.38 -6.34 1.33
C CYS A 177 17.09 -7.63 1.79
N PRO A 178 17.90 -8.29 0.92
CA PRO A 178 18.56 -9.55 1.24
C PRO A 178 19.39 -9.55 2.54
N PRO A 179 20.13 -8.47 2.90
CA PRO A 179 20.89 -8.42 4.15
C PRO A 179 20.03 -8.51 5.43
N ARG A 180 18.72 -8.31 5.33
CA ARG A 180 17.77 -8.31 6.45
C ARG A 180 16.80 -9.49 6.43
N ALA A 181 16.86 -10.30 5.38
CA ALA A 181 16.14 -11.55 5.29
C ALA A 181 16.58 -12.54 6.41
N PRO A 182 15.73 -13.50 6.81
CA PRO A 182 14.40 -13.74 6.27
C PRO A 182 13.28 -12.99 7.00
N PHE A 183 12.19 -12.71 6.27
CA PHE A 183 10.99 -12.04 6.75
C PHE A 183 9.83 -13.03 6.98
N ASP A 184 8.96 -12.69 7.93
CA ASP A 184 7.72 -13.40 8.24
C ASP A 184 6.51 -12.78 7.53
N ALA A 185 6.64 -11.50 7.13
CA ALA A 185 5.68 -10.82 6.28
C ALA A 185 6.33 -9.81 5.34
N VAL A 186 5.75 -9.65 4.16
CA VAL A 186 6.04 -8.56 3.21
C VAL A 186 4.75 -7.80 2.96
N ILE A 187 4.80 -6.47 3.07
CA ILE A 187 3.70 -5.59 2.73
C ILE A 187 4.17 -4.54 1.71
N ALA A 188 3.45 -4.41 0.60
CA ALA A 188 3.70 -3.36 -0.38
C ALA A 188 2.68 -2.25 -0.24
N THR A 189 3.14 -1.00 -0.21
CA THR A 189 2.33 0.23 -0.24
C THR A 189 2.48 0.93 -1.61
N CYS A 190 2.77 0.13 -2.64
CA CYS A 190 2.80 0.48 -4.06
C CYS A 190 2.19 -0.68 -4.87
N ALA A 191 1.58 -0.36 -6.01
CA ALA A 191 0.97 -1.38 -6.87
C ALA A 191 2.03 -2.14 -7.68
N VAL A 192 1.86 -3.46 -7.79
CA VAL A 192 2.72 -4.33 -8.61
C VAL A 192 1.95 -4.95 -9.76
N ALA A 193 2.63 -5.18 -10.88
CA ALA A 193 2.07 -5.93 -12.02
C ALA A 193 2.11 -7.45 -11.78
N SER A 194 3.13 -7.91 -11.07
CA SER A 194 3.33 -9.29 -10.62
C SER A 194 4.16 -9.24 -9.32
N VAL A 195 4.15 -10.32 -8.53
CA VAL A 195 4.87 -10.36 -7.24
C VAL A 195 6.36 -10.66 -7.52
N PRO A 196 7.31 -9.79 -7.14
CA PRO A 196 8.72 -10.04 -7.40
C PRO A 196 9.22 -11.35 -6.75
N PRO A 197 9.92 -12.25 -7.49
CA PRO A 197 10.45 -13.50 -6.93
C PRO A 197 11.37 -13.28 -5.73
N ALA A 198 12.10 -12.15 -5.70
CA ALA A 198 12.97 -11.78 -4.60
C ALA A 198 12.24 -11.66 -3.26
N TRP A 199 10.94 -11.33 -3.26
CA TRP A 199 10.16 -11.27 -2.02
C TRP A 199 9.95 -12.67 -1.43
N LEU A 200 9.63 -13.66 -2.27
CA LEU A 200 9.46 -15.06 -1.83
C LEU A 200 10.80 -15.64 -1.34
N ALA A 201 11.88 -15.41 -2.08
CA ALA A 201 13.21 -15.90 -1.73
C ALA A 201 13.74 -15.34 -0.40
N GLN A 202 13.20 -14.20 0.05
CA GLN A 202 13.54 -13.55 1.32
C GLN A 202 12.56 -13.87 2.45
N CYS A 203 11.56 -14.71 2.21
CA CYS A 203 10.55 -15.08 3.18
C CYS A 203 10.83 -16.45 3.82
N ARG A 204 10.41 -16.62 5.08
CA ARG A 204 10.31 -17.95 5.70
C ARG A 204 9.13 -18.73 5.09
N PRO A 205 9.18 -20.07 5.05
CA PRO A 205 8.00 -20.88 4.79
C PRO A 205 6.85 -20.51 5.73
N GLY A 206 5.67 -20.27 5.16
CA GLY A 206 4.49 -19.83 5.86
C GLY A 206 4.35 -18.32 6.04
N ALA A 207 5.33 -17.53 5.58
CA ALA A 207 5.25 -16.07 5.56
C ALA A 207 4.09 -15.58 4.67
N ARG A 208 3.68 -14.33 4.88
CA ARG A 208 2.58 -13.70 4.15
C ARG A 208 3.11 -12.57 3.28
N ILE A 209 2.62 -12.49 2.05
CA ILE A 209 2.89 -11.35 1.16
C ILE A 209 1.55 -10.66 0.91
N LEU A 210 1.47 -9.37 1.21
CA LEU A 210 0.30 -8.55 0.96
C LEU A 210 0.69 -7.42 0.00
N ALA A 211 0.03 -7.35 -1.16
CA ALA A 211 0.37 -6.35 -2.17
C ALA A 211 -0.87 -5.85 -2.93
N PRO A 212 -0.93 -4.56 -3.28
CA PRO A 212 -1.86 -4.08 -4.29
C PRO A 212 -1.45 -4.65 -5.66
N LEU A 213 -2.37 -5.37 -6.30
CA LEU A 213 -2.19 -5.94 -7.64
C LEU A 213 -3.45 -5.66 -8.46
N SER A 214 -3.25 -5.13 -9.67
CA SER A 214 -4.32 -4.58 -10.50
C SER A 214 -5.07 -3.44 -9.79
N THR A 215 -6.23 -3.70 -9.20
CA THR A 215 -7.00 -2.75 -8.36
C THR A 215 -7.57 -3.43 -7.11
N GLY A 216 -6.99 -4.57 -6.73
CA GLY A 216 -7.33 -5.34 -5.55
C GLY A 216 -6.12 -5.55 -4.66
N LEU A 217 -6.34 -6.18 -3.51
CA LEU A 217 -5.31 -6.51 -2.54
C LEU A 217 -5.10 -8.02 -2.53
N ILE A 218 -3.96 -8.50 -3.05
CA ILE A 218 -3.62 -9.93 -3.05
C ILE A 218 -2.92 -10.29 -1.72
N ARG A 219 -3.35 -11.39 -1.10
CA ARG A 219 -2.67 -11.98 0.06
C ARG A 219 -2.19 -13.39 -0.27
N LEU A 220 -0.88 -13.55 -0.41
CA LEU A 220 -0.23 -14.84 -0.65
C LEU A 220 0.33 -15.44 0.63
N ARG A 221 0.35 -16.77 0.69
CA ARG A 221 1.14 -17.54 1.66
C ARG A 221 2.31 -18.16 0.93
N VAL A 222 3.51 -17.88 1.43
CA VAL A 222 4.76 -18.45 0.92
C VAL A 222 4.87 -19.90 1.38
N ARG A 223 5.08 -20.84 0.47
CA ARG A 223 5.41 -22.23 0.80
C ARG A 223 6.91 -22.41 0.88
N ASP A 224 7.63 -21.87 -0.10
CA ASP A 224 9.08 -21.94 -0.25
C ASP A 224 9.57 -20.74 -1.09
N ALA A 225 10.88 -20.67 -1.36
CA ALA A 225 11.50 -19.55 -2.05
C ALA A 225 10.99 -19.32 -3.49
N GLU A 226 10.35 -20.32 -4.10
CA GLU A 226 9.88 -20.27 -5.49
C GLU A 226 8.36 -20.33 -5.58
N HIS A 227 7.65 -20.65 -4.50
CA HIS A 227 6.21 -20.86 -4.52
C HIS A 227 5.45 -20.07 -3.46
N ALA A 228 4.43 -19.34 -3.92
CA ALA A 228 3.43 -18.71 -3.08
C ALA A 228 2.08 -18.73 -3.78
N GLU A 229 1.01 -18.85 -3.01
CA GLU A 229 -0.35 -18.86 -3.53
C GLU A 229 -1.29 -18.15 -2.57
N GLY A 230 -2.33 -17.53 -3.11
CA GLY A 230 -3.39 -16.97 -2.30
C GLY A 230 -4.48 -16.28 -3.09
N ARG A 231 -5.35 -15.57 -2.38
CA ARG A 231 -6.57 -14.97 -2.91
C ARG A 231 -6.59 -13.48 -2.70
N PHE A 232 -7.29 -12.78 -3.59
CA PHE A 232 -7.59 -11.38 -3.36
C PHE A 232 -8.54 -11.23 -2.19
N LEU A 233 -8.41 -10.10 -1.49
CA LEU A 233 -9.35 -9.67 -0.48
C LEU A 233 -10.46 -8.84 -1.14
N HIS A 234 -11.57 -8.65 -0.42
CA HIS A 234 -12.69 -7.82 -0.88
C HIS A 234 -12.28 -6.35 -1.15
N THR A 235 -11.25 -5.90 -0.44
CA THR A 235 -10.70 -4.54 -0.44
C THR A 235 -10.20 -4.13 -1.82
N SER A 236 -10.67 -2.98 -2.29
CA SER A 236 -10.07 -2.27 -3.43
C SER A 236 -8.82 -1.54 -2.97
N ALA A 237 -7.76 -1.56 -3.78
CA ALA A 237 -6.49 -0.96 -3.45
C ALA A 237 -5.95 -0.20 -4.67
N TYR A 238 -5.94 1.13 -4.57
CA TYR A 238 -5.40 2.03 -5.59
C TYR A 238 -4.13 2.67 -5.04
N PHE A 239 -3.00 2.25 -5.59
CA PHE A 239 -1.68 2.73 -5.19
C PHE A 239 -0.90 3.20 -6.40
N VAL A 240 0.05 4.09 -6.18
CA VAL A 240 1.05 4.43 -7.20
C VAL A 240 1.84 3.17 -7.57
N PRO A 241 2.22 2.99 -8.85
CA PRO A 241 2.94 1.80 -9.27
C PRO A 241 4.33 1.76 -8.63
N LEU A 242 4.80 0.55 -8.31
CA LEU A 242 6.20 0.28 -8.00
C LEU A 242 7.06 0.75 -9.18
N ARG A 243 8.12 1.50 -8.89
CA ARG A 243 9.09 1.98 -9.87
C ARG A 243 10.39 1.21 -9.70
N GLY A 244 11.18 1.08 -10.77
CA GLY A 244 12.46 0.34 -10.76
C GLY A 244 12.45 -0.87 -11.70
N GLY A 245 13.49 -1.69 -11.64
CA GLY A 245 13.76 -2.76 -12.62
C GLY A 245 12.77 -3.92 -12.60
N GLY A 246 11.88 -4.00 -11.62
CA GLY A 246 10.79 -4.99 -11.55
C GLY A 246 9.38 -4.40 -11.43
N GLY A 247 9.26 -3.07 -11.44
CA GLY A 247 7.98 -2.39 -11.55
C GLY A 247 7.57 -2.37 -13.00
N GLY A 248 6.71 -3.30 -13.42
CA GLY A 248 6.21 -3.32 -14.80
C GLY A 248 5.72 -1.95 -15.27
N SER A 249 5.68 -1.74 -16.60
CA SER A 249 5.13 -0.53 -17.22
C SER A 249 3.80 -0.10 -16.55
N PRO A 250 3.51 1.21 -16.47
CA PRO A 250 2.26 1.70 -15.89
C PRO A 250 1.08 0.88 -16.40
N ALA A 251 0.15 0.55 -15.50
CA ALA A 251 -0.99 -0.30 -15.83
C ALA A 251 -1.58 0.14 -17.18
N PRO A 252 -1.69 -0.77 -18.17
CA PRO A 252 -2.06 -0.38 -19.52
C PRO A 252 -3.36 0.41 -19.49
N VAL A 253 -3.45 1.49 -20.28
CA VAL A 253 -4.71 2.22 -20.45
C VAL A 253 -5.71 1.25 -21.06
N VAL A 254 -6.57 0.67 -20.23
CA VAL A 254 -7.49 -0.34 -20.74
C VAL A 254 -8.60 0.36 -21.50
N HIS A 255 -8.53 0.29 -22.83
CA HIS A 255 -9.58 0.78 -23.70
C HIS A 255 -10.86 -0.02 -23.44
N THR A 256 -11.93 0.65 -23.08
CA THR A 256 -13.21 -0.01 -22.78
C THR A 256 -13.97 -0.44 -24.03
N GLY A 257 -13.43 -0.22 -25.24
CA GLY A 257 -13.97 -0.80 -26.48
C GLY A 257 -15.44 -0.48 -26.80
N GLY A 258 -16.00 0.59 -26.25
CA GLY A 258 -17.43 0.92 -26.39
C GLY A 258 -18.38 0.12 -25.50
N LEU A 259 -17.87 -0.55 -24.46
CA LEU A 259 -18.66 -1.29 -23.48
C LEU A 259 -19.69 -0.40 -22.76
N PRO A 260 -20.79 -0.99 -22.23
CA PRO A 260 -21.80 -0.23 -21.51
C PRO A 260 -21.21 0.53 -20.32
N ARG A 261 -21.61 1.80 -20.12
CA ARG A 261 -21.15 2.63 -18.98
C ARG A 261 -21.29 1.93 -17.63
N ARG A 262 -22.39 1.19 -17.45
CA ARG A 262 -22.67 0.41 -16.23
C ARG A 262 -21.58 -0.61 -15.90
N ALA A 263 -20.92 -1.16 -16.91
CA ALA A 263 -19.79 -2.07 -16.75
C ALA A 263 -18.50 -1.30 -16.50
N THR A 264 -18.22 -0.29 -17.32
CA THR A 264 -16.99 0.51 -17.19
C THR A 264 -16.93 1.33 -15.90
N ASP A 265 -18.09 1.58 -15.27
CA ASP A 265 -18.21 2.25 -13.97
C ASP A 265 -18.12 1.30 -12.77
N ASN A 266 -18.19 -0.01 -13.02
CA ASN A 266 -18.17 -1.04 -12.00
C ASN A 266 -16.72 -1.42 -11.61
N GLU A 267 -16.39 -1.30 -10.33
CA GLU A 267 -15.04 -1.59 -9.84
C GLU A 267 -14.61 -3.04 -9.98
N LEU A 268 -15.52 -4.01 -9.81
CA LEU A 268 -15.20 -5.44 -9.98
C LEU A 268 -14.91 -5.77 -11.45
N PHE A 269 -15.61 -5.11 -12.37
CA PHE A 269 -15.30 -5.25 -13.79
C PHE A 269 -13.96 -4.61 -14.15
N ARG A 270 -13.67 -3.40 -13.65
CA ARG A 270 -12.34 -2.78 -13.84
C ARG A 270 -11.22 -3.63 -13.26
N PHE A 271 -11.44 -4.24 -12.10
CA PHE A 271 -10.51 -5.20 -11.50
C PHE A 271 -10.22 -6.37 -12.43
N LEU A 272 -11.26 -7.07 -12.90
CA LEU A 272 -11.09 -8.18 -13.84
C LEU A 272 -10.35 -7.72 -15.10
N LEU A 273 -10.78 -6.59 -15.66
CA LEU A 273 -10.23 -6.04 -16.89
C LEU A 273 -8.73 -5.69 -16.77
N THR A 274 -8.30 -5.15 -15.64
CA THR A 274 -6.87 -4.91 -15.37
C THR A 274 -6.11 -6.19 -15.07
N LEU A 275 -6.72 -7.14 -14.36
CA LEU A 275 -6.10 -8.43 -14.00
C LEU A 275 -5.81 -9.30 -15.22
N THR A 276 -6.71 -9.29 -16.21
CA THR A 276 -6.59 -10.09 -17.44
C THR A 276 -6.00 -9.29 -18.60
N ALA A 277 -5.42 -8.11 -18.34
CA ALA A 277 -4.87 -7.26 -19.37
C ALA A 277 -3.77 -8.01 -20.16
N GLY A 278 -3.87 -7.99 -21.48
CA GLY A 278 -2.96 -8.73 -22.37
C GLY A 278 -3.35 -10.20 -22.61
N SER A 279 -4.31 -10.74 -21.85
CA SER A 279 -4.83 -12.11 -22.04
C SER A 279 -6.25 -12.14 -22.61
N LEU A 280 -7.11 -11.19 -22.21
CA LEU A 280 -8.48 -11.05 -22.72
C LEU A 280 -8.67 -9.66 -23.32
N ASP A 281 -9.41 -9.58 -24.43
CA ASP A 281 -9.92 -8.30 -24.88
C ASP A 281 -11.10 -7.80 -23.99
N PRO A 282 -11.45 -6.50 -24.01
CA PRO A 282 -12.49 -5.95 -23.15
C PRO A 282 -13.86 -6.63 -23.28
N HIS A 283 -14.25 -7.07 -24.48
CA HIS A 283 -15.52 -7.74 -24.73
C HIS A 283 -15.48 -9.18 -24.22
N GLU A 284 -14.37 -9.90 -24.37
CA GLU A 284 -14.16 -11.22 -23.77
C GLU A 284 -14.21 -11.16 -22.23
N ALA A 285 -13.52 -10.20 -21.63
CA ALA A 285 -13.57 -9.95 -20.19
C ALA A 285 -15.00 -9.63 -19.74
N TYR A 286 -15.75 -8.83 -20.50
CA TYR A 286 -17.16 -8.51 -20.19
C TYR A 286 -18.08 -9.72 -20.29
N ALA A 287 -17.89 -10.56 -21.31
CA ALA A 287 -18.65 -11.81 -21.48
C ALA A 287 -18.38 -12.78 -20.32
N LEU A 288 -17.11 -12.94 -19.92
CA LEU A 288 -16.72 -13.72 -18.75
C LEU A 288 -17.37 -13.16 -17.48
N TRP A 289 -17.26 -11.85 -17.24
CA TRP A 289 -17.82 -11.18 -16.07
C TRP A 289 -19.31 -11.43 -15.93
N GLN A 290 -20.05 -11.38 -17.04
CA GLN A 290 -21.49 -11.64 -17.04
C GLN A 290 -21.82 -13.13 -16.87
N ARG A 291 -21.08 -14.02 -17.54
CA ARG A 291 -21.24 -15.47 -17.42
C ARG A 291 -21.03 -15.95 -15.98
N GLU A 292 -20.00 -15.42 -15.32
CA GLU A 292 -19.62 -15.76 -13.95
C GLU A 292 -20.37 -14.95 -12.89
N ARG A 293 -21.48 -14.30 -13.28
CA ARG A 293 -22.39 -13.55 -12.40
C ARG A 293 -21.72 -12.42 -11.62
N ARG A 294 -20.81 -11.70 -12.28
CA ARG A 294 -20.07 -10.55 -11.75
C ARG A 294 -19.26 -10.93 -10.50
N PRO A 295 -18.27 -11.82 -10.67
CA PRO A 295 -17.54 -12.40 -9.55
C PRO A 295 -16.92 -11.32 -8.65
N ALA A 296 -16.99 -11.54 -7.34
CA ALA A 296 -16.26 -10.75 -6.34
C ALA A 296 -14.75 -11.06 -6.40
N ARG A 297 -13.92 -10.15 -5.87
CA ARG A 297 -12.44 -10.27 -5.93
C ARG A 297 -11.94 -11.56 -5.28
N GLU A 298 -12.58 -12.01 -4.22
CA GLU A 298 -12.20 -13.16 -3.39
C GLU A 298 -12.31 -14.50 -4.12
N ARG A 299 -13.07 -14.54 -5.22
CA ARG A 299 -13.07 -15.70 -6.12
C ARG A 299 -11.77 -15.79 -6.92
N PHE A 300 -11.04 -14.70 -7.08
CA PHE A 300 -9.78 -14.68 -7.79
C PHE A 300 -8.61 -14.94 -6.84
N GLY A 301 -7.57 -15.55 -7.40
CA GLY A 301 -6.30 -15.70 -6.72
C GLY A 301 -5.13 -15.67 -7.67
N VAL A 302 -3.95 -15.84 -7.11
CA VAL A 302 -2.68 -15.82 -7.82
C VAL A 302 -1.81 -16.96 -7.29
N THR A 303 -1.16 -17.65 -8.21
CA THR A 303 -0.11 -18.62 -7.92
C THR A 303 1.20 -18.14 -8.54
N VAL A 304 2.27 -18.18 -7.75
CA VAL A 304 3.65 -17.95 -8.15
C VAL A 304 4.38 -19.27 -8.05
N SER A 305 5.08 -19.67 -9.10
CA SER A 305 5.87 -20.91 -9.14
C SER A 305 7.10 -20.72 -10.03
N GLY A 306 8.26 -20.53 -9.40
CA GLY A 306 9.50 -20.15 -10.07
C GLY A 306 9.32 -18.83 -10.82
N GLU A 307 9.65 -18.84 -12.12
CA GLU A 307 9.50 -17.67 -12.99
C GLU A 307 8.05 -17.45 -13.49
N HIS A 308 7.14 -18.39 -13.25
CA HIS A 308 5.77 -18.31 -13.74
C HIS A 308 4.82 -17.77 -12.68
N GLN A 309 3.95 -16.84 -13.09
CA GLN A 309 2.88 -16.30 -12.26
C GLN A 309 1.60 -16.26 -13.06
N TRP A 310 0.49 -16.66 -12.47
CA TRP A 310 -0.81 -16.57 -13.11
C TRP A 310 -1.89 -16.24 -12.11
N ALA A 311 -2.84 -15.41 -12.54
CA ALA A 311 -4.10 -15.21 -11.88
C ALA A 311 -5.08 -16.29 -12.30
N TRP A 312 -6.03 -16.60 -11.44
CA TRP A 312 -7.06 -17.59 -11.72
C TRP A 312 -8.39 -17.19 -11.09
N LEU A 313 -9.49 -17.73 -11.62
CA LEU A 313 -10.83 -17.62 -11.05
C LEU A 313 -11.26 -18.96 -10.46
N ASP A 314 -11.72 -18.92 -9.21
CA ASP A 314 -12.12 -20.02 -8.33
C ASP A 314 -11.00 -20.95 -7.90
N GLU A 315 -10.25 -21.56 -8.82
CA GLU A 315 -9.22 -22.57 -8.54
C GLU A 315 -7.98 -22.41 -9.45
N PRO A 316 -6.74 -22.66 -8.95
CA PRO A 316 -5.51 -22.50 -9.73
C PRO A 316 -5.42 -23.35 -10.99
N GLU A 317 -5.89 -24.59 -10.93
CA GLU A 317 -5.93 -25.55 -12.06
C GLU A 317 -7.28 -25.51 -12.81
N GLY A 318 -8.10 -24.49 -12.55
CA GLY A 318 -9.40 -24.30 -13.16
C GLY A 318 -9.33 -23.88 -14.64
N PRO A 319 -10.50 -23.78 -15.30
CA PRO A 319 -10.57 -23.40 -16.72
C PRO A 319 -10.23 -21.92 -17.00
N TYR A 320 -10.08 -21.11 -15.95
CA TYR A 320 -9.85 -19.67 -16.04
C TYR A 320 -8.53 -19.31 -15.36
N SER A 321 -7.48 -19.22 -16.16
CA SER A 321 -6.14 -18.82 -15.73
C SER A 321 -5.53 -17.84 -16.72
N TRP A 322 -4.85 -16.81 -16.23
CA TRP A 322 -4.22 -15.78 -17.04
C TRP A 322 -2.80 -15.50 -16.53
N PRO A 323 -1.77 -15.50 -17.39
CA PRO A 323 -0.41 -15.16 -16.98
C PRO A 323 -0.35 -13.73 -16.43
N LEU A 324 0.46 -13.53 -15.38
CA LEU A 324 0.75 -12.22 -14.79
C LEU A 324 2.18 -11.79 -15.09
N GLY A 325 2.36 -10.51 -15.39
CA GLY A 325 3.64 -9.96 -15.84
C GLY A 325 3.97 -10.35 -17.28
N SER A 326 4.88 -9.61 -17.90
CA SER A 326 5.43 -10.00 -19.20
C SER A 326 6.45 -11.12 -19.01
N PRO A 327 6.57 -12.08 -19.96
CA PRO A 327 7.87 -12.68 -20.23
C PRO A 327 8.79 -11.52 -20.64
N ALA A 328 9.55 -10.98 -19.70
CA ALA A 328 10.57 -9.99 -20.01
C ALA A 328 11.60 -10.70 -20.90
N SER A 329 11.55 -10.38 -22.20
CA SER A 329 12.65 -10.65 -23.12
C SER A 329 13.79 -9.67 -22.86
#